data_AF-A0A7S4JHM9-F1
#
_entry.id   AF-A0A7S4JHM9-F1
#
_cell.length_a   1.000
_cell.length_b   1.000
_cell.length_c   1.000
_cell.angle_alpha   90.00
_cell.angle_beta   90.00
_cell.angle_gamma   90.00
#
_symmetry.space_group_name_H-M   'P 1'
#
loop_
_entity.id
_entity.type
_entity.pdbx_description
1 polymer ?
#
loop_
_entity_poly.entity_id
_entity_poly.type
_entity_poly.pdbx_seq_one_letter_code
_entity_poly.pdbx_strand_id
1 'polypeptide(L)'
;MKMIFSTVYFKRMLLSYTNACTRSAPRATQGGCNQKGFLLATAFGLSGWVAASSDGSSTRSEHPVARRGNPHTLFVWDFDWTVVNCNSDEYIPAQFFEDDAELSAGFRKLLRSGMDWHACVEAMVGQAMAKGATPEKILEAARRMPYLTGVRRTLDDIHGFRGLEPGVSTGQMILSDGNTLFIGAFLEENGLFEHFSHGVISNEGMWDKECAGLGRTRLRVVHQSEKYSGHNCGRCSANLCKTQALWDTLVQWFREPNAKGDSDHHEIQRRPRIVYVGDGANDACPVLNVLGEGDVMLARAGRKRILANGREGPETDEEAIATNGASAVVCEDDTKRAVDEGVPFGILPALRRAREGDPSLAPKCKVLEWRTGDELRHHIGKLLEDIADD
;
A
#
# COMPACT_ATOMS: atom_id res chain seq x y z
N MET A 1 -19.29 38.57 21.25
CA MET A 1 -18.06 38.57 22.07
C MET A 1 -17.05 37.63 21.44
N LYS A 2 -15.80 38.06 21.25
CA LYS A 2 -14.69 37.16 20.89
C LYS A 2 -14.12 36.55 22.16
N MET A 3 -13.77 35.27 22.18
CA MET A 3 -12.85 34.71 23.16
C MET A 3 -11.66 34.06 22.46
N ILE A 4 -10.50 34.20 23.09
CA ILE A 4 -9.17 33.87 22.59
C ILE A 4 -8.51 33.00 23.66
N PHE A 5 -8.10 31.78 23.31
CA PHE A 5 -7.09 31.00 24.02
C PHE A 5 -6.38 30.17 22.94
N SER A 6 -5.15 30.48 22.49
CA SER A 6 -3.86 30.69 23.18
C SER A 6 -3.06 29.39 23.32
N THR A 7 -2.08 29.26 22.43
CA THR A 7 -1.12 28.17 22.29
C THR A 7 -0.13 28.09 23.44
N VAL A 8 -0.11 26.98 24.21
CA VAL A 8 1.04 26.57 25.03
C VAL A 8 1.09 25.04 25.11
N TYR A 9 2.24 24.45 24.76
CA TYR A 9 2.91 23.28 25.36
C TYR A 9 3.79 22.53 24.32
N PHE A 10 4.93 23.14 23.99
CA PHE A 10 5.95 22.50 23.16
C PHE A 10 7.36 22.87 23.68
N LYS A 11 7.85 22.12 24.68
CA LYS A 11 9.27 21.94 25.09
C LYS A 11 9.39 21.35 26.50
N ARG A 12 9.79 20.06 26.61
CA ARG A 12 10.69 19.54 27.66
C ARG A 12 10.92 18.02 27.53
N MET A 13 11.94 17.62 26.76
CA MET A 13 12.77 16.45 27.11
C MET A 13 14.03 16.40 26.24
N LEU A 14 15.14 16.92 26.77
CA LEU A 14 16.51 16.68 26.34
C LEU A 14 17.43 17.20 27.46
N LEU A 15 18.59 16.55 27.65
CA LEU A 15 19.58 16.77 28.72
C LEU A 15 19.19 16.31 30.13
N SER A 16 19.56 15.06 30.44
CA SER A 16 20.35 14.69 31.64
C SER A 16 20.76 13.23 31.53
N TYR A 17 22.04 12.93 31.28
CA TYR A 17 22.76 11.73 31.74
C TYR A 17 24.20 11.73 31.20
N THR A 18 25.12 12.38 31.93
CA THR A 18 26.57 12.15 31.83
C THR A 18 27.20 12.31 33.22
N ASN A 19 28.32 11.61 33.44
CA ASN A 19 29.09 11.45 34.69
C ASN A 19 28.48 10.49 35.73
N ALA A 20 29.25 9.59 36.37
CA ALA A 20 30.59 9.11 36.07
C ALA A 20 30.88 7.84 36.90
N CYS A 21 31.68 6.90 36.39
CA CYS A 21 32.64 6.17 37.23
C CYS A 21 33.87 5.72 36.42
N THR A 22 34.97 5.45 37.11
CA THR A 22 36.34 5.51 36.55
C THR A 22 37.14 4.22 36.74
N ARG A 23 38.29 4.14 36.04
CA ARG A 23 39.38 3.13 36.14
C ARG A 23 39.14 1.88 35.26
N SER A 24 40.14 1.33 34.55
CA SER A 24 41.59 1.61 34.50
C SER A 24 42.21 1.19 33.14
N ALA A 25 43.20 1.95 32.66
CA ALA A 25 44.09 1.55 31.55
C ALA A 25 45.34 0.78 32.06
N PRO A 26 46.18 0.19 31.18
CA PRO A 26 47.29 0.99 30.62
C PRO A 26 47.74 0.66 29.16
N ARG A 27 48.31 1.69 28.48
CA ARG A 27 49.47 1.73 27.53
C ARG A 27 49.63 0.57 26.49
N ALA A 28 49.92 0.79 25.20
CA ALA A 28 50.93 1.65 24.52
C ALA A 28 50.76 1.51 22.96
N THR A 29 51.37 2.26 22.01
CA THR A 29 52.25 3.48 21.98
C THR A 29 52.29 4.09 20.56
N GLN A 30 52.39 5.43 20.48
CA GLN A 30 53.11 6.28 19.50
C GLN A 30 52.86 6.23 17.97
N GLY A 31 52.73 7.44 17.37
CA GLY A 31 52.93 7.74 15.94
C GLY A 31 51.65 8.15 15.18
N GLY A 32 51.42 9.38 14.70
CA GLY A 32 52.17 10.63 14.88
C GLY A 32 52.30 11.47 13.60
N CYS A 33 51.23 12.12 13.12
CA CYS A 33 51.33 13.29 12.21
C CYS A 33 50.06 14.16 12.21
N ASN A 34 50.23 15.49 12.17
CA ASN A 34 49.16 16.49 11.94
C ASN A 34 49.14 16.87 10.43
N GLN A 35 48.16 17.55 9.81
CA GLN A 35 47.18 18.55 10.27
C GLN A 35 45.88 18.50 9.42
N LYS A 36 44.77 18.98 10.01
CA LYS A 36 43.67 19.82 9.46
C LYS A 36 43.29 19.67 7.96
N GLY A 37 42.04 19.44 7.57
CA GLY A 37 40.80 19.21 8.35
C GLY A 37 39.54 19.66 7.60
N PHE A 38 38.49 18.84 7.63
CA PHE A 38 37.09 19.26 7.46
C PHE A 38 36.23 18.19 8.14
N LEU A 39 35.32 18.59 9.02
CA LEU A 39 34.59 17.67 9.90
C LEU A 39 33.13 18.13 9.92
N LEU A 40 32.25 17.38 9.24
CA LEU A 40 30.82 17.43 9.50
C LEU A 40 30.11 16.14 9.02
N ALA A 41 29.27 15.60 9.90
CA ALA A 41 28.18 14.65 9.63
C ALA A 41 28.50 13.31 8.92
N THR A 42 28.98 12.32 9.70
CA THR A 42 28.65 10.90 9.50
C THR A 42 27.73 10.42 10.62
N ALA A 43 26.42 10.27 10.34
CA ALA A 43 25.46 9.54 11.16
C ALA A 43 24.21 9.20 10.33
N PHE A 44 23.65 8.02 10.56
CA PHE A 44 22.56 7.36 9.81
C PHE A 44 22.96 6.86 8.41
N GLY A 45 22.84 5.55 8.23
CA GLY A 45 23.47 4.81 7.15
C GLY A 45 22.63 4.70 5.89
N LEU A 46 23.20 5.15 4.77
CA LEU A 46 22.78 4.82 3.41
C LEU A 46 23.64 3.66 2.88
N SER A 47 23.18 2.42 3.03
CA SER A 47 23.65 1.25 2.27
C SER A 47 22.78 0.03 2.54
N GLY A 48 21.86 -0.29 1.63
CA GLY A 48 20.94 -1.44 1.79
C GLY A 48 20.44 -2.11 0.50
N TRP A 49 20.76 -1.57 -0.69
CA TRP A 49 20.20 -2.03 -1.97
C TRP A 49 21.23 -2.07 -3.13
N VAL A 50 22.39 -2.72 -2.95
CA VAL A 50 23.18 -3.27 -4.07
C VAL A 50 23.91 -4.56 -3.61
N ALA A 51 23.79 -5.62 -4.42
CA ALA A 51 24.63 -6.83 -4.48
C ALA A 51 24.99 -7.55 -3.16
N ALA A 52 24.15 -8.52 -2.75
CA ALA A 52 24.63 -9.68 -2.01
C ALA A 52 25.20 -10.71 -3.00
N SER A 53 26.53 -10.88 -3.00
CA SER A 53 27.21 -12.00 -3.65
C SER A 53 27.43 -13.13 -2.65
N SER A 54 27.17 -14.37 -3.09
CA SER A 54 27.65 -15.64 -2.51
C SER A 54 27.66 -15.78 -0.98
N ASP A 55 26.61 -16.39 -0.43
CA ASP A 55 26.74 -17.82 -0.08
C ASP A 55 25.37 -18.50 0.09
N GLY A 56 25.35 -19.83 -0.02
CA GLY A 56 24.13 -20.62 -0.09
C GLY A 56 23.35 -20.70 1.23
N SER A 57 22.43 -19.75 1.45
CA SER A 57 21.38 -19.86 2.45
C SER A 57 20.13 -19.11 2.01
N SER A 58 19.00 -19.81 1.93
CA SER A 58 17.69 -19.24 1.59
C SER A 58 17.13 -18.44 2.78
N THR A 59 17.55 -17.18 2.92
CA THR A 59 16.90 -16.20 3.81
C THR A 59 16.06 -15.24 2.98
N ARG A 60 14.73 -15.30 3.15
CA ARG A 60 13.76 -14.47 2.43
C ARG A 60 13.85 -13.01 2.89
N SER A 61 13.61 -12.07 1.97
CA SER A 61 13.59 -10.64 2.26
C SER A 61 12.27 -10.21 2.92
N GLU A 62 12.02 -10.68 4.14
CA GLU A 62 11.05 -10.02 5.01
C GLU A 62 11.72 -8.77 5.60
N HIS A 63 11.26 -7.57 5.21
CA HIS A 63 11.68 -6.34 5.87
C HIS A 63 11.17 -6.38 7.32
N PRO A 64 12.03 -6.42 8.35
CA PRO A 64 11.60 -6.63 9.72
C PRO A 64 11.16 -5.29 10.35
N VAL A 65 10.03 -4.75 9.88
CA VAL A 65 9.24 -3.85 10.72
C VAL A 65 8.83 -4.69 11.93
N ALA A 66 9.36 -4.36 13.10
CA ALA A 66 9.14 -5.14 14.31
C ALA A 66 7.64 -5.21 14.63
N ARG A 67 7.00 -6.36 14.35
CA ARG A 67 5.57 -6.58 14.58
C ARG A 67 5.25 -6.21 16.03
N ARG A 68 4.41 -5.19 16.18
CA ARG A 68 3.84 -4.79 17.47
C ARG A 68 2.63 -5.69 17.75
N GLY A 69 2.17 -5.72 19.00
CA GLY A 69 1.04 -6.57 19.40
C GLY A 69 -0.21 -6.29 18.58
N ASN A 70 -1.08 -7.31 18.47
CA ASN A 70 -2.30 -7.27 17.65
C ASN A 70 -3.15 -6.02 17.96
N PRO A 71 -3.71 -5.36 16.94
CA PRO A 71 -4.46 -4.13 17.12
C PRO A 71 -5.91 -4.42 17.54
N HIS A 72 -6.55 -3.48 18.24
CA HIS A 72 -7.99 -3.50 18.49
C HIS A 72 -8.77 -3.07 17.23
N THR A 73 -8.23 -2.13 16.44
CA THR A 73 -8.76 -1.78 15.12
C THR A 73 -7.70 -1.90 14.03
N LEU A 74 -8.01 -2.66 12.98
CA LEU A 74 -7.16 -2.85 11.80
C LEU A 74 -7.74 -2.12 10.59
N PHE A 75 -6.99 -1.17 10.05
CA PHE A 75 -7.26 -0.52 8.79
C PHE A 75 -6.63 -1.34 7.65
N VAL A 76 -7.45 -1.92 6.79
CA VAL A 76 -7.03 -2.74 5.65
C VAL A 76 -7.21 -1.94 4.37
N TRP A 77 -6.11 -1.64 3.70
CA TRP A 77 -6.09 -0.80 2.52
C TRP A 77 -5.87 -1.64 1.27
N ASP A 78 -6.78 -1.55 0.31
CA ASP A 78 -6.39 -1.78 -1.09
C ASP A 78 -5.39 -0.70 -1.56
N PHE A 79 -4.66 -0.94 -2.65
CA PHE A 79 -3.60 -0.04 -3.11
C PHE A 79 -4.01 0.76 -4.36
N ASP A 80 -4.29 0.07 -5.46
CA ASP A 80 -4.56 0.64 -6.78
C ASP A 80 -5.92 1.33 -6.80
N TRP A 81 -5.97 2.60 -7.19
CA TRP A 81 -7.15 3.47 -7.01
C TRP A 81 -7.63 3.62 -5.54
N THR A 82 -6.81 3.29 -4.54
CA THR A 82 -7.18 3.45 -3.13
C THR A 82 -6.13 4.27 -2.38
N VAL A 83 -4.93 3.74 -2.19
CA VAL A 83 -3.76 4.48 -1.64
C VAL A 83 -3.16 5.37 -2.74
N VAL A 84 -3.04 4.85 -3.96
CA VAL A 84 -2.65 5.63 -5.16
C VAL A 84 -3.87 5.95 -6.03
N ASN A 85 -3.79 7.02 -6.82
CA ASN A 85 -4.87 7.51 -7.69
C ASN A 85 -4.72 7.04 -9.16
N CYS A 86 -4.23 5.81 -9.33
CA CYS A 86 -4.00 5.14 -10.62
C CYS A 86 -4.05 3.62 -10.45
N ASN A 87 -4.03 2.88 -11.57
CA ASN A 87 -3.66 1.47 -11.61
C ASN A 87 -2.14 1.37 -11.82
N SER A 88 -1.37 0.86 -10.84
CA SER A 88 0.10 0.79 -10.91
C SER A 88 0.61 -0.04 -12.10
N ASP A 89 -0.06 -1.16 -12.39
CA ASP A 89 0.27 -2.07 -13.48
C ASP A 89 0.09 -1.45 -14.88
N GLU A 90 -0.77 -0.44 -15.02
CA GLU A 90 -0.95 0.34 -16.25
C GLU A 90 -0.06 1.59 -16.25
N TYR A 91 -0.02 2.29 -15.12
CA TYR A 91 0.65 3.58 -14.93
C TYR A 91 2.17 3.52 -15.15
N ILE A 92 2.81 2.50 -14.60
CA ILE A 92 4.26 2.36 -14.63
C ILE A 92 4.77 2.09 -16.06
N PRO A 93 4.24 1.10 -16.82
CA PRO A 93 4.66 0.91 -18.20
C PRO A 93 4.35 2.13 -19.07
N ALA A 94 3.23 2.84 -18.84
CA ALA A 94 2.82 4.00 -19.64
C ALA A 94 3.89 5.09 -19.81
N GLN A 95 4.73 5.29 -18.79
CA GLN A 95 5.82 6.29 -18.80
C GLN A 95 6.90 6.03 -19.87
N PHE A 96 6.79 4.93 -20.63
CA PHE A 96 7.76 4.47 -21.63
C PHE A 96 7.13 4.19 -23.01
N PHE A 97 5.86 4.56 -23.22
CA PHE A 97 5.18 4.50 -24.52
C PHE A 97 4.89 5.92 -25.04
N GLU A 98 4.66 6.06 -26.33
CA GLU A 98 4.47 7.39 -26.95
C GLU A 98 3.11 8.01 -26.59
N ASP A 99 2.09 7.16 -26.43
CA ASP A 99 0.76 7.53 -25.94
C ASP A 99 0.06 6.35 -25.23
N ASP A 100 -1.07 6.66 -24.58
CA ASP A 100 -1.92 5.69 -23.90
C ASP A 100 -2.62 4.71 -24.87
N ALA A 101 -2.68 5.03 -26.17
CA ALA A 101 -3.27 4.16 -27.18
C ALA A 101 -2.30 3.02 -27.57
N GLU A 102 -1.00 3.28 -27.66
CA GLU A 102 0.06 2.27 -27.84
C GLU A 102 0.04 1.29 -26.66
N LEU A 103 0.07 1.80 -25.43
CA LEU A 103 -0.04 1.03 -24.19
C LEU A 103 -1.29 0.14 -24.18
N SER A 104 -2.45 0.74 -24.43
CA SER A 104 -3.74 0.05 -24.42
C SER A 104 -3.85 -1.00 -25.54
N ALA A 105 -3.27 -0.74 -26.72
CA ALA A 105 -3.20 -1.71 -27.80
C ALA A 105 -2.29 -2.89 -27.44
N GLY A 106 -1.18 -2.63 -26.74
CA GLY A 106 -0.28 -3.63 -26.16
C GLY A 106 -1.02 -4.58 -25.22
N PHE A 107 -1.60 -4.07 -24.13
CA PHE A 107 -2.38 -4.89 -23.19
C PHE A 107 -3.50 -5.68 -23.87
N ARG A 108 -4.31 -5.04 -24.74
CA ARG A 108 -5.39 -5.73 -25.49
C ARG A 108 -4.86 -6.85 -26.39
N LYS A 109 -3.67 -6.70 -26.98
CA LYS A 109 -3.03 -7.74 -27.81
C LYS A 109 -2.57 -8.92 -26.95
N LEU A 110 -1.93 -8.65 -25.81
CA LEU A 110 -1.43 -9.67 -24.89
C LEU A 110 -2.58 -10.48 -24.27
N LEU A 111 -3.63 -9.81 -23.76
CA LEU A 111 -4.83 -10.45 -23.22
C LEU A 111 -5.54 -11.34 -24.26
N ARG A 112 -5.66 -10.89 -25.52
CA ARG A 112 -6.22 -11.72 -26.62
C ARG A 112 -5.40 -12.97 -26.96
N SER A 113 -4.13 -13.05 -26.52
CA SER A 113 -3.32 -14.26 -26.70
C SER A 113 -3.46 -15.28 -25.55
N GLY A 114 -4.32 -15.00 -24.57
CA GLY A 114 -4.60 -15.91 -23.44
C GLY A 114 -3.59 -15.81 -22.30
N MET A 115 -2.71 -14.81 -22.29
CA MET A 115 -1.89 -14.49 -21.11
C MET A 115 -2.75 -13.98 -19.96
N ASP A 116 -2.39 -14.36 -18.73
CA ASP A 116 -2.95 -13.73 -17.54
C ASP A 116 -2.48 -12.26 -17.41
N TRP A 117 -3.13 -11.51 -16.51
CA TRP A 117 -2.88 -10.09 -16.34
C TRP A 117 -1.42 -9.78 -16.00
N HIS A 118 -0.82 -10.50 -15.03
CA HIS A 118 0.55 -10.22 -14.61
C HIS A 118 1.59 -10.61 -15.66
N ALA A 119 1.36 -11.69 -16.40
CA ALA A 119 2.16 -12.00 -17.59
C ALA A 119 2.08 -10.88 -18.65
N CYS A 120 0.92 -10.22 -18.79
CA CYS A 120 0.81 -9.02 -19.64
C CYS A 120 1.63 -7.85 -19.08
N VAL A 121 1.59 -7.59 -17.77
CA VAL A 121 2.40 -6.53 -17.11
C VAL A 121 3.90 -6.79 -17.27
N GLU A 122 4.37 -8.00 -17.02
CA GLU A 122 5.77 -8.40 -17.27
C GLU A 122 6.18 -8.12 -18.73
N ALA A 123 5.29 -8.41 -19.69
CA ALA A 123 5.55 -8.20 -21.11
C ALA A 123 5.50 -6.72 -21.54
N MET A 124 4.66 -5.88 -20.91
CA MET A 124 4.64 -4.43 -21.17
C MET A 124 5.86 -3.75 -20.57
N VAL A 125 6.28 -4.13 -19.35
CA VAL A 125 7.55 -3.68 -18.76
C VAL A 125 8.75 -4.18 -19.58
N GLY A 126 8.71 -5.41 -20.10
CA GLY A 126 9.71 -5.93 -21.02
C GLY A 126 9.83 -5.12 -22.33
N GLN A 127 8.71 -4.59 -22.85
CA GLN A 127 8.70 -3.68 -24.01
C GLN A 127 9.29 -2.31 -23.65
N ALA A 128 8.95 -1.73 -22.50
CA ALA A 128 9.57 -0.51 -21.99
C ALA A 128 11.10 -0.66 -21.87
N MET A 129 11.57 -1.79 -21.35
CA MET A 129 13.00 -2.10 -21.24
C MET A 129 13.66 -2.29 -22.61
N ALA A 130 12.97 -2.89 -23.59
CA ALA A 130 13.45 -2.97 -24.98
C ALA A 130 13.54 -1.59 -25.67
N LYS A 131 12.71 -0.61 -25.25
CA LYS A 131 12.83 0.82 -25.65
C LYS A 131 13.91 1.59 -24.86
N GLY A 132 14.65 0.95 -23.95
CA GLY A 132 15.76 1.55 -23.20
C GLY A 132 15.44 1.97 -21.75
N ALA A 133 14.30 1.56 -21.19
CA ALA A 133 14.07 1.69 -19.75
C ALA A 133 15.01 0.78 -18.96
N THR A 134 15.56 1.28 -17.85
CA THR A 134 16.30 0.48 -16.87
C THR A 134 15.36 0.02 -15.76
N PRO A 135 15.70 -1.04 -14.99
CA PRO A 135 14.97 -1.41 -13.78
C PRO A 135 14.75 -0.23 -12.83
N GLU A 136 15.77 0.63 -12.68
CA GLU A 136 15.68 1.82 -11.82
C GLU A 136 14.65 2.84 -12.34
N LYS A 137 14.57 3.08 -13.66
CA LYS A 137 13.54 3.97 -14.23
C LYS A 137 12.12 3.42 -14.03
N ILE A 138 11.94 2.10 -14.08
CA ILE A 138 10.66 1.45 -13.78
C ILE A 138 10.26 1.73 -12.32
N LEU A 139 11.22 1.64 -11.38
CA LEU A 139 10.97 1.98 -9.96
C LEU A 139 10.77 3.49 -9.76
N GLU A 140 11.48 4.36 -10.48
CA GLU A 140 11.30 5.81 -10.47
C GLU A 140 9.90 6.22 -10.95
N ALA A 141 9.31 5.51 -11.92
CA ALA A 141 7.90 5.67 -12.27
C ALA A 141 6.98 5.24 -11.10
N ALA A 142 7.23 4.08 -10.48
CA ALA A 142 6.45 3.62 -9.33
C ALA A 142 6.48 4.60 -8.14
N ARG A 143 7.65 5.16 -7.82
CA ARG A 143 7.84 6.16 -6.74
C ARG A 143 6.97 7.41 -6.94
N ARG A 144 6.74 7.80 -8.19
CA ARG A 144 6.02 9.03 -8.59
C ARG A 144 4.52 8.82 -8.86
N MET A 145 3.96 7.64 -8.60
CA MET A 145 2.53 7.38 -8.77
C MET A 145 1.66 8.47 -8.10
N PRO A 146 0.59 8.94 -8.76
CA PRO A 146 -0.26 9.98 -8.20
C PRO A 146 -1.03 9.48 -6.97
N TYR A 147 -1.36 10.36 -6.03
CA TYR A 147 -2.20 10.04 -4.87
C TYR A 147 -2.99 11.26 -4.38
N LEU A 148 -4.16 11.05 -3.80
CA LEU A 148 -4.97 12.15 -3.27
C LEU A 148 -4.40 12.66 -1.95
N THR A 149 -4.26 13.99 -1.81
CA THR A 149 -3.72 14.59 -0.57
C THR A 149 -4.57 14.29 0.67
N GLY A 150 -5.89 14.13 0.52
CA GLY A 150 -6.78 13.73 1.61
C GLY A 150 -6.56 12.28 2.06
N VAL A 151 -6.31 11.35 1.13
CA VAL A 151 -5.91 9.96 1.44
C VAL A 151 -4.58 9.95 2.19
N ARG A 152 -3.59 10.74 1.74
CA ARG A 152 -2.30 10.85 2.44
C ARG A 152 -2.47 11.32 3.89
N ARG A 153 -3.20 12.41 4.10
CA ARG A 153 -3.50 12.93 5.44
C ARG A 153 -4.22 11.90 6.30
N THR A 154 -5.12 11.12 5.73
CA THR A 154 -5.84 10.03 6.41
C THR A 154 -4.89 8.96 6.95
N LEU A 155 -3.91 8.53 6.14
CA LEU A 155 -2.86 7.59 6.57
C LEU A 155 -2.02 8.17 7.73
N ASP A 156 -1.67 9.46 7.64
CA ASP A 156 -0.93 10.18 8.68
C ASP A 156 -1.74 10.33 9.98
N ASP A 157 -3.04 10.63 9.89
CA ASP A 157 -3.94 10.75 11.06
C ASP A 157 -4.01 9.41 11.83
N ILE A 158 -4.21 8.28 11.13
CA ILE A 158 -4.25 6.95 11.75
C ILE A 158 -2.87 6.58 12.34
N HIS A 159 -1.77 6.92 11.64
CA HIS A 159 -0.42 6.70 12.14
C HIS A 159 -0.16 7.54 13.42
N GLY A 160 -0.62 8.79 13.46
CA GLY A 160 -0.43 9.70 14.59
C GLY A 160 -1.30 9.33 15.81
N PHE A 161 -2.50 8.81 15.58
CA PHE A 161 -3.40 8.31 16.63
C PHE A 161 -2.81 7.09 17.37
N ARG A 162 -2.01 6.28 16.66
CA ARG A 162 -1.35 5.07 17.18
C ARG A 162 -0.34 5.39 18.29
N GLY A 163 -0.81 5.33 19.54
CA GLY A 163 -0.01 5.51 20.75
C GLY A 163 -0.33 6.77 21.56
N LEU A 164 -1.44 7.45 21.28
CA LEU A 164 -1.94 8.55 22.12
C LEU A 164 -2.68 8.02 23.36
N GLU A 165 -3.55 7.03 23.20
CA GLU A 165 -4.41 6.52 24.28
C GLU A 165 -3.93 5.17 24.85
N PRO A 166 -3.70 5.06 26.18
CA PRO A 166 -3.35 3.79 26.83
C PRO A 166 -4.47 2.74 26.70
N GLY A 167 -4.18 1.62 26.04
CA GLY A 167 -5.15 0.54 25.82
C GLY A 167 -5.81 0.56 24.44
N VAL A 168 -5.65 1.63 23.66
CA VAL A 168 -6.16 1.70 22.28
C VAL A 168 -5.03 1.41 21.29
N SER A 169 -5.21 0.38 20.45
CA SER A 169 -4.21 -0.03 19.45
C SER A 169 -4.81 -0.04 18.04
N THR A 170 -4.26 0.80 17.17
CA THR A 170 -4.58 0.82 15.74
C THR A 170 -3.45 0.24 14.91
N GLY A 171 -3.81 -0.49 13.86
CA GLY A 171 -2.88 -1.06 12.88
C GLY A 171 -3.30 -0.71 11.46
N GLN A 172 -2.33 -0.58 10.54
CA GLN A 172 -2.62 -0.47 9.10
C GLN A 172 -1.87 -1.56 8.34
N MET A 173 -2.51 -2.11 7.31
CA MET A 173 -1.90 -3.03 6.34
C MET A 173 -2.38 -2.76 4.92
N ILE A 174 -1.60 -3.17 3.92
CA ILE A 174 -2.05 -3.22 2.52
C ILE A 174 -2.46 -4.64 2.15
N LEU A 175 -3.53 -4.77 1.36
CA LEU A 175 -3.99 -6.00 0.72
C LEU A 175 -4.36 -5.69 -0.74
N SER A 176 -3.43 -5.90 -1.66
CA SER A 176 -3.53 -5.50 -3.08
C SER A 176 -3.30 -6.66 -4.04
N ASP A 177 -3.98 -6.64 -5.18
CA ASP A 177 -3.75 -7.58 -6.28
C ASP A 177 -2.63 -7.14 -7.24
N GLY A 178 -1.99 -5.97 -7.02
CA GLY A 178 -0.77 -5.55 -7.71
C GLY A 178 0.46 -6.37 -7.29
N ASN A 179 1.63 -5.73 -7.21
CA ASN A 179 2.87 -6.41 -6.81
C ASN A 179 3.75 -5.64 -5.80
N THR A 180 4.45 -6.40 -4.96
CA THR A 180 5.28 -5.90 -3.85
C THR A 180 6.43 -4.99 -4.27
N LEU A 181 6.96 -5.13 -5.49
CA LEU A 181 8.09 -4.34 -5.98
C LEU A 181 7.66 -2.90 -6.28
N PHE A 182 6.53 -2.71 -6.96
CA PHE A 182 5.98 -1.39 -7.26
C PHE A 182 5.42 -0.71 -6.01
N ILE A 183 4.68 -1.46 -5.18
CA ILE A 183 4.17 -0.97 -3.89
C ILE A 183 5.35 -0.55 -3.00
N GLY A 184 6.37 -1.39 -2.84
CA GLY A 184 7.53 -1.12 -2.00
C GLY A 184 8.26 0.16 -2.40
N ALA A 185 8.52 0.36 -3.70
CA ALA A 185 9.15 1.58 -4.20
C ALA A 185 8.33 2.84 -3.87
N PHE A 186 7.00 2.81 -4.07
CA PHE A 186 6.13 3.92 -3.71
C PHE A 186 6.13 4.22 -2.20
N LEU A 187 6.07 3.18 -1.36
CA LEU A 187 6.07 3.32 0.10
C LEU A 187 7.41 3.86 0.64
N GLU A 188 8.53 3.55 -0.02
CA GLU A 188 9.86 4.05 0.33
C GLU A 188 9.95 5.57 0.12
N GLU A 189 9.74 6.03 -1.12
CA GLU A 189 9.89 7.46 -1.49
C GLU A 189 8.92 8.35 -0.71
N ASN A 190 7.69 7.88 -0.50
CA ASN A 190 6.67 8.64 0.20
C ASN A 190 6.73 8.46 1.73
N GLY A 191 7.68 7.70 2.28
CA GLY A 191 7.84 7.54 3.73
C GLY A 191 6.61 6.94 4.41
N LEU A 192 6.04 5.87 3.83
CA LEU A 192 4.81 5.21 4.27
C LEU A 192 5.01 3.82 4.90
N PHE A 193 6.22 3.25 4.86
CA PHE A 193 6.47 1.92 5.44
C PHE A 193 6.05 1.79 6.92
N GLU A 194 6.33 2.80 7.74
CA GLU A 194 5.98 2.82 9.16
C GLU A 194 4.49 3.04 9.43
N HIS A 195 3.70 3.43 8.42
CA HIS A 195 2.24 3.54 8.50
C HIS A 195 1.62 2.15 8.45
N PHE A 196 2.04 1.34 7.48
CA PHE A 196 1.58 -0.04 7.27
C PHE A 196 2.27 -1.05 8.20
N SER A 197 2.19 -0.79 9.52
CA SER A 197 2.86 -1.57 10.57
C SER A 197 2.47 -3.04 10.65
N HIS A 198 1.40 -3.45 9.97
CA HIS A 198 0.93 -4.83 9.91
C HIS A 198 1.22 -5.51 8.55
N GLY A 199 1.98 -4.82 7.69
CA GLY A 199 2.59 -5.36 6.48
C GLY A 199 1.84 -5.07 5.18
N VAL A 200 2.40 -5.61 4.10
CA VAL A 200 1.87 -5.53 2.74
C VAL A 200 1.64 -6.97 2.26
N ILE A 201 0.41 -7.27 1.87
CA ILE A 201 0.05 -8.52 1.21
C ILE A 201 -0.29 -8.21 -0.25
N SER A 202 0.53 -8.72 -1.15
CA SER A 202 0.38 -8.54 -2.60
C SER A 202 1.18 -9.61 -3.35
N ASN A 203 1.06 -9.70 -4.68
CA ASN A 203 1.84 -10.66 -5.45
C ASN A 203 3.33 -10.32 -5.39
N GLU A 204 4.21 -11.33 -5.39
CA GLU A 204 5.64 -11.11 -5.21
C GLU A 204 6.27 -10.59 -6.52
N GLY A 205 6.57 -9.29 -6.57
CA GLY A 205 7.31 -8.67 -7.67
C GLY A 205 8.82 -8.77 -7.44
N MET A 206 9.58 -9.15 -8.46
CA MET A 206 11.05 -9.21 -8.39
C MET A 206 11.70 -9.02 -9.77
N TRP A 207 12.96 -8.59 -9.77
CA TRP A 207 13.81 -8.63 -10.97
C TRP A 207 14.44 -10.01 -11.10
N ASP A 208 14.16 -10.70 -12.21
CA ASP A 208 14.70 -12.03 -12.49
C ASP A 208 16.23 -11.96 -12.68
N LYS A 209 16.95 -12.64 -11.77
CA LYS A 209 18.41 -12.71 -11.74
C LYS A 209 18.98 -13.84 -12.60
N GLU A 210 18.20 -14.85 -12.99
CA GLU A 210 18.68 -15.90 -13.90
C GLU A 210 18.92 -15.33 -15.29
N CYS A 211 18.02 -14.45 -15.74
CA CYS A 211 18.23 -13.65 -16.95
C CYS A 211 19.48 -12.76 -16.89
N ALA A 212 19.91 -12.31 -15.70
CA ALA A 212 21.03 -11.37 -15.55
C ALA A 212 22.38 -11.99 -15.99
N GLY A 213 22.56 -13.30 -15.81
CA GLY A 213 23.70 -14.03 -16.35
C GLY A 213 23.76 -14.06 -17.89
N LEU A 214 22.64 -13.80 -18.56
CA LEU A 214 22.51 -13.65 -20.01
C LEU A 214 22.53 -12.17 -20.44
N GLY A 215 22.85 -11.23 -19.54
CA GLY A 215 22.83 -9.79 -19.80
C GLY A 215 21.43 -9.20 -19.96
N ARG A 216 20.39 -9.89 -19.47
CA ARG A 216 18.98 -9.48 -19.60
C ARG A 216 18.39 -9.28 -18.21
N THR A 217 17.52 -8.29 -18.03
CA THR A 217 16.74 -8.15 -16.80
C THR A 217 15.26 -8.14 -17.18
N ARG A 218 14.43 -8.84 -16.40
CA ARG A 218 12.99 -8.97 -16.65
C ARG A 218 12.26 -8.82 -15.31
N LEU A 219 11.11 -8.15 -15.32
CA LEU A 219 10.16 -8.20 -14.21
C LEU A 219 9.55 -9.60 -14.14
N ARG A 220 9.49 -10.16 -12.93
CA ARG A 220 8.75 -11.38 -12.62
C ARG A 220 7.72 -11.08 -11.54
N VAL A 221 6.48 -11.52 -11.73
CA VAL A 221 5.43 -11.46 -10.70
C VAL A 221 5.00 -12.88 -10.36
N VAL A 222 5.11 -13.25 -9.09
CA VAL A 222 4.74 -14.57 -8.58
C VAL A 222 3.43 -14.46 -7.80
N HIS A 223 2.40 -15.14 -8.31
CA HIS A 223 1.09 -15.23 -7.68
C HIS A 223 1.19 -15.83 -6.28
N GLN A 224 0.47 -15.26 -5.32
CA GLN A 224 0.51 -15.69 -3.92
C GLN A 224 -0.66 -16.62 -3.54
N SER A 225 -1.56 -16.96 -4.47
CA SER A 225 -2.71 -17.84 -4.21
C SER A 225 -2.31 -19.19 -3.60
N GLU A 226 -1.20 -19.79 -4.01
CA GLU A 226 -0.71 -21.06 -3.42
C GLU A 226 -0.29 -20.93 -1.94
N LYS A 227 0.30 -19.80 -1.54
CA LYS A 227 0.68 -19.52 -0.13
C LYS A 227 -0.55 -19.48 0.79
N TYR A 228 -1.68 -19.06 0.25
CA TYR A 228 -2.96 -18.95 0.94
C TYR A 228 -3.89 -20.14 0.61
N SER A 229 -3.32 -21.36 0.50
CA SER A 229 -4.06 -22.62 0.28
C SER A 229 -4.87 -22.73 -1.02
N GLY A 230 -4.61 -21.87 -2.01
CA GLY A 230 -5.25 -21.91 -3.32
C GLY A 230 -6.59 -21.16 -3.41
N HIS A 231 -7.25 -21.26 -4.56
CA HIS A 231 -8.42 -20.45 -4.90
C HIS A 231 -9.67 -21.30 -5.10
N ASN A 232 -10.61 -21.21 -4.15
CA ASN A 232 -11.96 -21.80 -4.24
C ASN A 232 -13.09 -20.75 -4.30
N CYS A 233 -12.78 -19.47 -4.54
CA CYS A 233 -13.80 -18.42 -4.63
C CYS A 233 -14.31 -18.27 -6.07
N GLY A 234 -15.61 -18.02 -6.25
CA GLY A 234 -16.17 -17.68 -7.56
C GLY A 234 -15.96 -16.21 -7.99
N ARG A 235 -15.26 -15.39 -7.18
CA ARG A 235 -15.24 -13.92 -7.30
C ARG A 235 -13.86 -13.26 -7.34
N CYS A 236 -12.80 -13.93 -6.89
CA CYS A 236 -11.45 -13.38 -6.95
C CYS A 236 -10.75 -13.79 -8.25
N SER A 237 -9.72 -13.05 -8.62
CA SER A 237 -8.75 -13.45 -9.63
C SER A 237 -7.87 -14.60 -9.09
N ALA A 238 -7.30 -15.39 -10.00
CA ALA A 238 -6.52 -16.59 -9.67
C ALA A 238 -5.16 -16.28 -9.00
N ASN A 239 -4.74 -15.01 -8.98
CA ASN A 239 -3.46 -14.53 -8.44
C ASN A 239 -3.45 -14.41 -6.91
N LEU A 240 -4.51 -13.85 -6.32
CA LEU A 240 -4.66 -13.62 -4.89
C LEU A 240 -6.15 -13.59 -4.51
N CYS A 241 -6.52 -14.33 -3.46
CA CYS A 241 -7.85 -14.26 -2.87
C CYS A 241 -7.82 -13.35 -1.64
N LYS A 242 -8.24 -12.09 -1.76
CA LYS A 242 -8.21 -11.12 -0.64
C LYS A 242 -8.90 -11.62 0.63
N THR A 243 -10.03 -12.34 0.52
CA THR A 243 -10.69 -13.04 1.65
C THR A 243 -9.76 -14.00 2.38
N GLN A 244 -9.12 -14.91 1.63
CA GLN A 244 -8.29 -15.98 2.20
C GLN A 244 -7.00 -15.41 2.79
N ALA A 245 -6.39 -14.46 2.08
CA ALA A 245 -5.22 -13.74 2.54
C ALA A 245 -5.46 -12.96 3.85
N LEU A 246 -6.59 -12.25 3.96
CA LEU A 246 -6.98 -11.54 5.18
C LEU A 246 -7.30 -12.52 6.32
N TRP A 247 -8.08 -13.58 6.03
CA TRP A 247 -8.46 -14.59 7.02
C TRP A 247 -7.24 -15.33 7.59
N ASP A 248 -6.34 -15.84 6.73
CA ASP A 248 -5.15 -16.56 7.17
C ASP A 248 -4.19 -15.67 7.96
N THR A 249 -4.09 -14.39 7.60
CA THR A 249 -3.30 -13.39 8.35
C THR A 249 -3.85 -13.17 9.75
N LEU A 250 -5.17 -12.96 9.88
CA LEU A 250 -5.82 -12.82 11.18
C LEU A 250 -5.68 -14.10 12.02
N VAL A 251 -5.87 -15.29 11.41
CA VAL A 251 -5.70 -16.59 12.07
C VAL A 251 -4.25 -16.83 12.53
N GLN A 252 -3.24 -16.38 11.78
CA GLN A 252 -1.85 -16.41 12.21
C GLN A 252 -1.64 -15.52 13.44
N TRP A 253 -2.14 -14.28 13.42
CA TRP A 253 -2.04 -13.36 14.54
C TRP A 253 -2.73 -13.85 15.83
N PHE A 254 -3.83 -14.62 15.75
CA PHE A 254 -4.46 -15.25 16.93
C PHE A 254 -3.76 -16.53 17.42
N ARG A 255 -2.85 -17.10 16.62
CA ARG A 255 -2.11 -18.33 16.94
C ARG A 255 -0.69 -18.06 17.42
N GLU A 256 -0.10 -16.93 17.01
CA GLU A 256 1.19 -16.46 17.50
C GLU A 256 1.06 -16.05 18.98
N PRO A 257 1.71 -16.76 19.93
CA PRO A 257 1.77 -16.30 21.31
C PRO A 257 2.53 -14.98 21.33
N ASN A 258 2.02 -13.98 22.06
CA ASN A 258 2.73 -12.71 22.26
C ASN A 258 4.17 -13.00 22.69
N ALA A 259 5.16 -12.57 21.90
CA ALA A 259 6.58 -12.88 22.09
C ALA A 259 7.23 -12.18 23.31
N LYS A 260 6.41 -11.77 24.28
CA LYS A 260 6.78 -11.23 25.59
C LYS A 260 6.01 -12.03 26.65
N GLY A 261 6.74 -12.79 27.46
CA GLY A 261 6.20 -13.60 28.54
C GLY A 261 5.79 -12.78 29.77
N ASP A 262 4.89 -11.80 29.60
CA ASP A 262 4.20 -11.18 30.73
C ASP A 262 3.04 -12.09 31.14
N SER A 263 3.27 -12.87 32.19
CA SER A 263 2.48 -14.06 32.55
C SER A 263 1.16 -13.80 33.29
N ASP A 264 0.74 -12.54 33.46
CA ASP A 264 -0.42 -12.16 34.30
C ASP A 264 -1.60 -11.51 33.54
N HIS A 265 -1.47 -11.25 32.24
CA HIS A 265 -2.55 -10.70 31.42
C HIS A 265 -2.85 -11.57 30.20
N HIS A 266 -3.58 -12.67 30.44
CA HIS A 266 -4.31 -13.41 29.41
C HIS A 266 -5.53 -12.60 28.92
N GLU A 267 -5.28 -11.44 28.32
CA GLU A 267 -6.30 -10.78 27.51
C GLU A 267 -6.56 -11.69 26.30
N ILE A 268 -7.79 -12.21 26.22
CA ILE A 268 -8.24 -13.06 25.11
C ILE A 268 -8.02 -12.24 23.85
N GLN A 269 -7.11 -12.65 22.97
CA GLN A 269 -6.86 -11.97 21.68
C GLN A 269 -8.16 -11.98 20.87
N ARG A 270 -8.92 -10.89 20.96
CA ARG A 270 -10.16 -10.69 20.22
C ARG A 270 -9.81 -10.39 18.77
N ARG A 271 -10.74 -10.74 17.88
CA ARG A 271 -10.68 -10.30 16.49
C ARG A 271 -10.68 -8.77 16.44
N PRO A 272 -9.78 -8.11 15.69
CA PRO A 272 -9.84 -6.66 15.53
C PRO A 272 -11.16 -6.26 14.89
N ARG A 273 -11.62 -5.05 15.21
CA ARG A 273 -12.55 -4.31 14.36
C ARG A 273 -11.83 -4.02 13.04
N ILE A 274 -12.45 -4.32 11.92
CA ILE A 274 -11.86 -4.10 10.59
C ILE A 274 -12.48 -2.85 9.97
N VAL A 275 -11.62 -1.92 9.54
CA VAL A 275 -11.99 -0.82 8.66
C VAL A 275 -11.31 -1.08 7.32
N TYR A 276 -12.06 -1.60 6.36
CA TYR A 276 -11.55 -1.88 5.03
C TYR A 276 -11.76 -0.65 4.12
N VAL A 277 -10.76 -0.30 3.32
CA VAL A 277 -10.82 0.79 2.33
C VAL A 277 -10.47 0.21 0.96
N GLY A 278 -11.31 0.42 -0.06
CA GLY A 278 -11.05 -0.12 -1.39
C GLY A 278 -12.00 0.34 -2.50
N ASP A 279 -11.56 0.17 -3.75
CA ASP A 279 -12.25 0.60 -4.97
C ASP A 279 -12.97 -0.55 -5.70
N GLY A 280 -12.51 -1.78 -5.48
CA GLY A 280 -12.53 -2.77 -6.54
C GLY A 280 -13.59 -3.85 -6.39
N ALA A 281 -13.85 -4.59 -7.47
CA ALA A 281 -14.74 -5.75 -7.42
C ALA A 281 -14.12 -6.93 -6.64
N ASN A 282 -12.80 -7.01 -6.60
CA ASN A 282 -11.99 -7.90 -5.75
C ASN A 282 -12.20 -7.63 -4.24
N ASP A 283 -12.31 -6.36 -3.83
CA ASP A 283 -12.56 -5.96 -2.43
C ASP A 283 -13.96 -6.36 -1.92
N ALA A 284 -14.92 -6.59 -2.82
CA ALA A 284 -16.22 -7.13 -2.44
C ALA A 284 -16.11 -8.51 -1.77
N CYS A 285 -15.05 -9.28 -2.03
CA CYS A 285 -14.89 -10.61 -1.47
C CYS A 285 -14.67 -10.59 0.06
N PRO A 286 -13.65 -9.90 0.63
CA PRO A 286 -13.48 -9.81 2.09
C PRO A 286 -14.66 -9.12 2.77
N VAL A 287 -15.30 -8.13 2.13
CA VAL A 287 -16.50 -7.43 2.64
C VAL A 287 -17.68 -8.37 2.87
N LEU A 288 -17.83 -9.42 2.04
CA LEU A 288 -18.92 -10.39 2.13
C LEU A 288 -18.60 -11.62 3.00
N ASN A 289 -17.32 -11.97 3.15
CA ASN A 289 -16.91 -13.25 3.76
C ASN A 289 -16.13 -13.10 5.09
N VAL A 290 -15.45 -11.97 5.32
CA VAL A 290 -14.59 -11.75 6.50
C VAL A 290 -15.15 -10.66 7.40
N LEU A 291 -15.67 -9.57 6.83
CA LEU A 291 -16.25 -8.46 7.58
C LEU A 291 -17.63 -8.84 8.18
N GLY A 292 -17.85 -8.44 9.42
CA GLY A 292 -19.02 -8.73 10.24
C GLY A 292 -19.64 -7.47 10.84
N GLU A 293 -20.47 -7.66 11.86
CA GLU A 293 -21.07 -6.57 12.63
C GLU A 293 -19.99 -5.78 13.39
N GLY A 294 -20.13 -4.45 13.45
CA GLY A 294 -19.13 -3.53 14.04
C GLY A 294 -18.01 -3.10 13.09
N ASP A 295 -17.73 -3.87 12.04
CA ASP A 295 -16.76 -3.50 11.00
C ASP A 295 -17.31 -2.44 10.03
N VAL A 296 -16.41 -1.81 9.27
CA VAL A 296 -16.73 -0.77 8.30
C VAL A 296 -16.03 -1.04 6.96
N MET A 297 -16.76 -0.84 5.87
CA MET A 297 -16.21 -0.75 4.51
C MET A 297 -16.34 0.68 4.00
N LEU A 298 -15.20 1.31 3.69
CA LEU A 298 -15.11 2.62 3.04
C LEU A 298 -14.91 2.38 1.53
N ALA A 299 -16.03 2.26 0.83
CA ALA A 299 -16.10 1.94 -0.59
C ALA A 299 -15.86 3.18 -1.46
N ARG A 300 -14.82 3.15 -2.30
CA ARG A 300 -14.58 4.25 -3.24
C ARG A 300 -15.70 4.30 -4.28
N ALA A 301 -16.32 5.46 -4.39
CA ALA A 301 -17.44 5.78 -5.27
C ALA A 301 -17.02 6.82 -6.32
N GLY A 302 -17.80 6.92 -7.40
CA GLY A 302 -17.39 7.68 -8.58
C GLY A 302 -16.73 6.78 -9.63
N ARG A 303 -15.72 7.31 -10.33
CA ARG A 303 -15.18 6.71 -11.56
C ARG A 303 -13.67 6.85 -11.67
N LYS A 304 -13.05 5.86 -12.30
CA LYS A 304 -11.65 5.82 -12.71
C LYS A 304 -11.41 6.83 -13.82
N ARG A 305 -10.26 7.50 -13.75
CA ARG A 305 -9.76 8.43 -14.77
C ARG A 305 -9.48 7.66 -16.08
N ILE A 306 -9.88 8.24 -17.20
CA ILE A 306 -9.80 7.59 -18.53
C ILE A 306 -8.35 7.45 -19.02
N LEU A 307 -7.48 8.40 -18.64
CA LEU A 307 -6.05 8.46 -18.98
C LEU A 307 -5.25 8.67 -17.69
N ALA A 308 -4.76 7.59 -17.07
CA ALA A 308 -4.23 7.63 -15.71
C ALA A 308 -2.79 8.17 -15.59
N ASN A 309 -2.12 8.41 -16.72
CA ASN A 309 -0.66 8.30 -16.80
C ASN A 309 0.09 9.64 -16.89
N GLY A 310 -0.63 10.75 -17.10
CA GLY A 310 -0.06 12.10 -17.22
C GLY A 310 0.02 12.90 -15.92
N ARG A 311 -0.04 12.26 -14.75
CA ARG A 311 -0.07 12.92 -13.42
C ARG A 311 0.81 12.16 -12.45
N GLU A 312 1.58 12.90 -11.65
CA GLU A 312 2.58 12.38 -10.71
C GLU A 312 2.40 13.00 -9.31
N GLY A 313 2.64 12.21 -8.27
CA GLY A 313 2.70 12.69 -6.88
C GLY A 313 1.36 13.21 -6.30
N PRO A 314 1.39 14.18 -5.38
CA PRO A 314 0.18 14.64 -4.68
C PRO A 314 -0.78 15.38 -5.61
N GLU A 315 -2.05 14.93 -5.65
CA GLU A 315 -3.16 15.62 -6.31
C GLU A 315 -4.20 16.08 -5.27
N THR A 316 -4.73 17.29 -5.41
CA THR A 316 -5.95 17.68 -4.67
C THR A 316 -7.21 17.03 -5.26
N ASP A 317 -8.32 17.09 -4.53
CA ASP A 317 -9.59 16.56 -5.01
C ASP A 317 -10.12 17.36 -6.22
N GLU A 318 -9.93 18.69 -6.24
CA GLU A 318 -10.26 19.53 -7.41
C GLU A 318 -9.45 19.14 -8.65
N GLU A 319 -8.17 18.84 -8.47
CA GLU A 319 -7.26 18.41 -9.53
C GLU A 319 -7.63 17.04 -10.11
N ALA A 320 -7.98 16.08 -9.25
CA ALA A 320 -8.47 14.78 -9.67
C ALA A 320 -9.82 14.87 -10.39
N ILE A 321 -10.72 15.75 -9.95
CA ILE A 321 -12.02 15.99 -10.59
C ILE A 321 -11.85 16.69 -11.95
N ALA A 322 -11.02 17.74 -12.02
CA ALA A 322 -10.79 18.50 -13.25
C ALA A 322 -10.17 17.65 -14.37
N THR A 323 -9.22 16.76 -14.03
CA THR A 323 -8.60 15.86 -15.02
C THR A 323 -9.57 14.79 -15.54
N ASN A 324 -10.57 14.37 -14.76
CA ASN A 324 -11.64 13.50 -15.25
C ASN A 324 -12.54 14.18 -16.29
N GLY A 325 -12.78 15.49 -16.17
CA GLY A 325 -13.59 16.25 -17.15
C GLY A 325 -12.84 16.68 -18.41
N ALA A 326 -11.52 16.86 -18.34
CA ALA A 326 -10.71 17.38 -19.45
C ALA A 326 -10.35 16.33 -20.53
N SER A 327 -10.57 15.04 -20.27
CA SER A 327 -10.19 13.94 -21.18
C SER A 327 -11.20 13.65 -22.30
N ALA A 328 -12.28 14.42 -22.41
CA ALA A 328 -13.34 14.26 -23.42
C ALA A 328 -12.90 14.79 -24.80
N VAL A 329 -12.00 14.06 -25.48
CA VAL A 329 -11.63 14.36 -26.87
C VAL A 329 -12.74 13.92 -27.81
N VAL A 330 -13.47 14.91 -28.34
CA VAL A 330 -14.58 14.73 -29.27
C VAL A 330 -14.16 13.90 -30.48
N CYS A 331 -14.84 12.79 -30.71
CA CYS A 331 -14.84 12.09 -31.98
C CYS A 331 -16.23 11.48 -32.21
N GLU A 332 -16.84 11.80 -33.36
CA GLU A 332 -18.25 11.52 -33.66
C GLU A 332 -18.50 10.02 -33.88
N ASP A 333 -19.02 9.31 -32.87
CA ASP A 333 -19.70 8.02 -33.05
C ASP A 333 -20.53 7.67 -31.78
N ASP A 334 -21.78 7.22 -31.94
CA ASP A 334 -22.77 7.07 -30.86
C ASP A 334 -22.45 5.93 -29.86
N THR A 335 -21.42 5.13 -30.13
CA THR A 335 -20.92 4.10 -29.22
C THR A 335 -20.10 4.65 -28.04
N LYS A 336 -19.77 5.94 -28.02
CA LYS A 336 -18.79 6.53 -27.07
C LYS A 336 -19.31 7.00 -25.72
N ARG A 337 -20.63 7.06 -25.49
CA ARG A 337 -21.21 7.65 -24.25
C ARG A 337 -20.77 6.97 -22.94
N ALA A 338 -20.28 5.73 -23.00
CA ALA A 338 -19.69 5.03 -21.84
C ALA A 338 -18.18 5.31 -21.64
N VAL A 339 -17.50 5.82 -22.66
CA VAL A 339 -16.08 6.20 -22.64
C VAL A 339 -15.91 7.59 -22.03
N ASP A 340 -16.79 8.54 -22.40
CA ASP A 340 -16.68 9.96 -22.01
C ASP A 340 -16.83 10.23 -20.49
N GLU A 341 -17.50 9.34 -19.76
CA GLU A 341 -17.74 9.51 -18.32
C GLU A 341 -16.70 8.78 -17.44
N GLY A 342 -15.87 7.89 -17.99
CA GLY A 342 -14.95 7.03 -17.24
C GLY A 342 -15.59 5.78 -16.62
N VAL A 343 -14.76 4.80 -16.27
CA VAL A 343 -15.23 3.49 -15.76
C VAL A 343 -15.58 3.60 -14.28
N PRO A 344 -16.80 3.23 -13.83
CA PRO A 344 -17.16 3.30 -12.41
C PRO A 344 -16.30 2.37 -11.55
N PHE A 345 -16.04 2.79 -10.30
CA PHE A 345 -15.38 1.94 -9.31
C PHE A 345 -16.16 0.63 -9.07
N GLY A 346 -15.43 -0.47 -8.89
CA GLY A 346 -15.95 -1.83 -9.00
C GLY A 346 -16.72 -2.32 -7.78
N ILE A 347 -16.41 -1.80 -6.59
CA ILE A 347 -16.91 -2.27 -5.30
C ILE A 347 -18.44 -2.20 -5.17
N LEU A 348 -19.04 -1.01 -5.35
CA LEU A 348 -20.49 -0.85 -5.17
C LEU A 348 -21.31 -1.66 -6.19
N PRO A 349 -20.97 -1.71 -7.49
CA PRO A 349 -21.59 -2.63 -8.44
C PRO A 349 -21.41 -4.11 -8.09
N ALA A 350 -20.25 -4.51 -7.54
CA ALA A 350 -20.00 -5.90 -7.15
C ALA A 350 -20.86 -6.32 -5.94
N LEU A 351 -20.96 -5.46 -4.91
CA LEU A 351 -21.83 -5.70 -3.75
C LEU A 351 -23.32 -5.75 -4.13
N ARG A 352 -23.77 -4.86 -5.04
CA ARG A 352 -25.14 -4.93 -5.58
C ARG A 352 -25.41 -6.24 -6.32
N ARG A 353 -24.56 -6.62 -7.27
CA ARG A 353 -24.70 -7.87 -8.03
C ARG A 353 -24.65 -9.12 -7.14
N ALA A 354 -23.84 -9.11 -6.09
CA ALA A 354 -23.80 -10.22 -5.12
C ALA A 354 -25.17 -10.41 -4.44
N ARG A 355 -25.75 -9.33 -3.92
CA ARG A 355 -27.07 -9.33 -3.27
C ARG A 355 -28.22 -9.62 -4.25
N GLU A 356 -28.11 -9.18 -5.50
CA GLU A 356 -29.10 -9.44 -6.56
C GLU A 356 -29.09 -10.91 -7.01
N GLY A 357 -27.91 -11.55 -7.07
CA GLY A 357 -27.78 -12.97 -7.38
C GLY A 357 -28.12 -13.89 -6.20
N ASP A 358 -27.84 -13.45 -4.97
CA ASP A 358 -28.16 -14.16 -3.73
C ASP A 358 -28.35 -13.16 -2.57
N PRO A 359 -29.58 -12.94 -2.07
CA PRO A 359 -29.84 -12.03 -0.96
C PRO A 359 -29.10 -12.36 0.35
N SER A 360 -28.62 -13.59 0.54
CA SER A 360 -27.81 -13.96 1.71
C SER A 360 -26.37 -13.40 1.63
N LEU A 361 -25.92 -13.00 0.45
CA LEU A 361 -24.61 -12.41 0.18
C LEU A 361 -24.67 -10.87 0.21
N ALA A 362 -25.24 -10.35 1.30
CA ALA A 362 -25.19 -8.94 1.66
C ALA A 362 -24.04 -8.66 2.65
N PRO A 363 -23.43 -7.46 2.63
CA PRO A 363 -22.47 -7.05 3.66
C PRO A 363 -23.09 -7.11 5.07
N LYS A 364 -22.36 -7.70 6.01
CA LYS A 364 -22.71 -7.70 7.45
C LYS A 364 -22.14 -6.47 8.19
N CYS A 365 -21.21 -5.77 7.55
CA CYS A 365 -20.57 -4.56 8.02
C CYS A 365 -21.28 -3.30 7.54
N LYS A 366 -20.94 -2.16 8.14
CA LYS A 366 -21.41 -0.84 7.71
C LYS A 366 -20.67 -0.41 6.45
N VAL A 367 -21.37 -0.24 5.34
CA VAL A 367 -20.79 0.30 4.09
C VAL A 367 -21.01 1.81 4.03
N LEU A 368 -19.93 2.57 3.81
CA LEU A 368 -19.94 4.02 3.56
C LEU A 368 -19.26 4.30 2.23
N GLU A 369 -19.77 5.27 1.48
CA GLU A 369 -19.18 5.72 0.20
C GLU A 369 -18.24 6.90 0.43
N TRP A 370 -17.12 6.95 -0.30
CA TRP A 370 -16.26 8.14 -0.40
C TRP A 370 -15.86 8.38 -1.86
N ARG A 371 -15.84 9.64 -2.30
CA ARG A 371 -15.53 10.06 -3.67
C ARG A 371 -14.25 10.88 -3.74
N THR A 372 -13.97 11.61 -2.66
CA THR A 372 -12.82 12.51 -2.49
C THR A 372 -11.96 12.08 -1.31
N GLY A 373 -10.68 12.47 -1.31
CA GLY A 373 -9.77 12.24 -0.20
C GLY A 373 -10.25 12.92 1.09
N ASP A 374 -10.85 14.10 1.00
CA ASP A 374 -11.42 14.78 2.16
C ASP A 374 -12.70 14.10 2.71
N GLU A 375 -13.55 13.49 1.87
CA GLU A 375 -14.68 12.65 2.33
C GLU A 375 -14.17 11.40 3.08
N LEU A 376 -13.15 10.72 2.55
CA LEU A 376 -12.52 9.58 3.22
C LEU A 376 -11.96 10.00 4.59
N ARG A 377 -11.22 11.11 4.62
CA ARG A 377 -10.64 11.66 5.85
C ARG A 377 -11.71 12.00 6.89
N HIS A 378 -12.85 12.55 6.46
CA HIS A 378 -13.99 12.83 7.35
C HIS A 378 -14.59 11.56 7.95
N HIS A 379 -14.73 10.48 7.16
CA HIS A 379 -15.20 9.19 7.65
C HIS A 379 -14.22 8.55 8.64
N ILE A 380 -12.92 8.60 8.36
CA ILE A 380 -11.89 8.07 9.26
C ILE A 380 -11.79 8.89 10.54
N GLY A 381 -11.86 10.23 10.48
CA GLY A 381 -11.85 11.09 11.67
C GLY A 381 -12.92 10.70 12.67
N LYS A 382 -14.17 10.48 12.21
CA LYS A 382 -15.26 9.98 13.06
C LYS A 382 -15.02 8.59 13.62
N LEU A 383 -14.38 7.70 12.86
CA LEU A 383 -14.02 6.37 13.36
C LEU A 383 -12.91 6.45 14.42
N LEU A 384 -11.98 7.39 14.32
CA LEU A 384 -10.96 7.63 15.35
C LEU A 384 -11.55 8.29 16.61
N GLU A 385 -12.57 9.14 16.45
CA GLU A 385 -13.40 9.65 17.56
C GLU A 385 -14.13 8.48 18.25
N ASP A 386 -14.89 7.65 17.50
CA ASP A 386 -15.56 6.45 18.02
C ASP A 386 -14.58 5.52 18.78
N ILE A 387 -13.36 5.34 18.27
CA ILE A 387 -12.31 4.47 18.85
C ILE A 387 -11.64 5.08 20.10
N ALA A 388 -11.75 6.40 20.32
CA ALA A 388 -11.23 7.06 21.51
C ALA A 388 -12.24 7.09 22.67
N ASP A 389 -13.54 6.96 22.36
CA ASP A 389 -14.64 6.92 23.33
C ASP A 389 -15.01 5.50 23.80
N ASP A 390 -14.56 4.45 23.09
CA ASP A 390 -14.74 3.00 23.39
C ASP A 390 -13.73 2.44 24.43
#